data_AF-A0A5C6Q0U9-F1
#
_entry.id   AF-A0A5C6Q0U9-F1
#
_cell.length_a   1.000
_cell.length_b   1.000
_cell.length_c   1.000
_cell.angle_alpha   90.00
_cell.angle_beta   90.00
_cell.angle_gamma   90.00
#
_symmetry.space_group_name_H-M   'P 1'
#
loop_
_entity.id
_entity.type
_entity.pdbx_description
1 polymer ?
#
loop_
_entity_poly.entity_id
_entity_poly.type
_entity_poly.pdbx_seq_one_letter_code
_entity_poly.pdbx_strand_id
1 'polypeptide(L)'
;MSKKIDAALKSLVKALEHHGEVMSDRPVSAKRAGRATEKVRQAASAYTQVVADKTGQPNPFVDFLDPETVQSLRGERDAIATKKTKKND
;
A
#
# COMPACT_ATOMS: atom_id res chain seq x y z
N MET A 1 -1.80 19.29 -13.50
CA MET A 1 -1.53 17.99 -12.85
C MET A 1 -0.11 17.98 -12.33
N SER A 2 0.13 17.48 -11.11
CA SER A 2 1.49 17.37 -10.56
C SER A 2 2.27 16.34 -11.37
N LYS A 3 3.35 16.75 -12.05
CA LYS A 3 4.21 15.85 -12.85
C LYS A 3 4.63 14.58 -12.10
N LYS A 4 4.72 14.65 -10.76
CA LYS A 4 5.05 13.51 -9.89
C LYS A 4 3.89 12.52 -9.74
N ILE A 5 2.65 13.00 -9.60
CA ILE A 5 1.45 12.14 -9.53
C ILE A 5 1.30 11.41 -10.86
N ASP A 6 1.43 12.12 -11.99
CA ASP A 6 1.31 11.52 -13.32
C ASP A 6 2.39 10.45 -13.57
N ALA A 7 3.63 10.71 -13.14
CA ALA A 7 4.72 9.74 -13.24
C ALA A 7 4.47 8.50 -12.38
N ALA A 8 4.02 8.67 -11.13
CA ALA A 8 3.71 7.56 -10.24
C ALA A 8 2.51 6.73 -10.76
N LEU A 9 1.47 7.40 -11.28
CA LEU A 9 0.32 6.75 -11.90
C LEU A 9 0.74 5.90 -13.10
N LYS A 10 1.56 6.44 -14.00
CA LYS A 10 2.08 5.68 -15.15
C LYS A 10 2.86 4.44 -14.71
N SER A 11 3.66 4.54 -13.66
CA SER A 11 4.39 3.40 -13.11
C SER A 11 3.45 2.34 -12.52
N LEU A 12 2.39 2.76 -11.82
CA LEU A 12 1.37 1.85 -11.29
C LEU A 12 0.62 1.12 -12.41
N VAL A 13 0.17 1.84 -13.44
CA VAL A 13 -0.53 1.25 -14.60
C VAL A 13 0.36 0.19 -15.27
N LYS A 14 1.63 0.51 -15.54
CA LYS A 14 2.58 -0.46 -16.11
C LYS A 14 2.78 -1.70 -15.25
N ALA A 15 2.80 -1.55 -13.92
CA ALA A 15 2.92 -2.69 -13.02
C ALA A 15 1.67 -3.59 -13.07
N LEU A 16 0.48 -2.99 -13.16
CA LEU A 16 -0.80 -3.71 -13.29
C LEU A 16 -0.91 -4.43 -14.63
N GLU A 17 -0.53 -3.78 -15.74
CA GLU A 17 -0.48 -4.39 -17.07
C GLU A 17 0.44 -5.62 -17.06
N HIS A 18 1.66 -5.47 -16.57
CA HIS A 18 2.61 -6.58 -16.46
C HIS A 18 2.12 -7.72 -15.55
N HIS A 19 1.43 -7.39 -14.46
CA HIS A 19 0.81 -8.39 -13.60
C HIS A 19 -0.29 -9.15 -14.34
N GLY A 20 -1.15 -8.46 -15.09
CA GLY A 20 -2.17 -9.07 -15.93
C GLY A 20 -1.57 -10.02 -16.96
N GLU A 21 -0.52 -9.59 -17.66
CA GLU A 21 0.23 -10.44 -18.62
C GLU A 21 0.76 -11.71 -17.96
N VAL A 22 1.43 -11.59 -16.81
CA VAL A 22 2.02 -12.73 -16.09
C VAL A 22 0.96 -13.71 -15.61
N MET A 23 -0.16 -13.22 -15.10
CA MET A 23 -1.24 -14.08 -14.58
C MET A 23 -2.09 -14.70 -15.69
N SER A 24 -2.07 -14.12 -16.89
CA SER A 24 -2.74 -14.66 -18.07
C SER A 24 -1.93 -15.78 -18.75
N ASP A 25 -0.62 -15.85 -18.50
CA ASP A 25 0.25 -16.89 -19.02
C ASP A 25 0.05 -18.20 -18.23
N ARG A 26 -0.28 -19.32 -18.91
CA ARG A 26 -0.48 -20.62 -18.27
C ARG A 26 0.45 -21.67 -18.88
N PRO A 27 1.20 -22.42 -18.05
CA PRO A 27 1.27 -22.35 -16.59
C PRO A 27 2.16 -21.21 -16.07
N VAL A 28 1.67 -20.42 -15.11
CA VAL A 28 2.51 -19.43 -14.40
C VAL A 28 3.19 -20.07 -13.19
N SER A 29 4.50 -19.86 -13.04
CA SER A 29 5.21 -20.31 -11.84
C SER A 29 4.94 -19.39 -10.65
N ALA A 30 4.83 -19.95 -9.44
CA ALA A 30 4.61 -19.18 -8.21
C ALA A 30 5.65 -18.06 -8.00
N LYS A 31 6.91 -18.30 -8.39
CA LYS A 31 7.98 -17.30 -8.32
C LYS A 31 7.74 -16.12 -9.27
N ARG A 32 7.26 -16.37 -10.49
CA ARG A 32 6.96 -15.33 -11.48
C ARG A 32 5.73 -14.53 -11.06
N ALA A 33 4.68 -15.23 -10.63
CA ALA A 33 3.48 -14.64 -10.05
C ALA A 33 3.83 -13.73 -8.86
N GLY A 34 4.58 -14.23 -7.88
CA GLY A 34 4.98 -13.47 -6.69
C GLY A 34 5.80 -12.21 -7.02
N ARG A 35 6.73 -12.28 -7.99
CA ARG A 35 7.48 -11.10 -8.44
C ARG A 35 6.59 -10.05 -9.10
N ALA A 36 5.61 -10.48 -9.89
CA ALA A 36 4.66 -9.56 -10.52
C ALA A 36 3.77 -8.89 -9.46
N THR A 37 3.28 -9.65 -8.48
CA THR A 37 2.49 -9.12 -7.37
C THR A 37 3.28 -8.12 -6.54
N GLU A 38 4.55 -8.40 -6.24
CA GLU A 38 5.41 -7.49 -5.47
C GLU A 38 5.64 -6.16 -6.20
N LYS A 39 5.84 -6.19 -7.52
CA LYS A 39 5.95 -4.96 -8.33
C LYS A 39 4.70 -4.08 -8.23
N VAL A 40 3.51 -4.69 -8.27
CA VAL A 40 2.24 -3.96 -8.11
C VAL A 40 2.17 -3.31 -6.73
N ARG A 41 2.52 -4.04 -5.67
CA ARG A 41 2.52 -3.50 -4.30
C ARG A 41 3.44 -2.29 -4.15
N GLN A 42 4.66 -2.38 -4.66
CA GLN A 42 5.63 -1.28 -4.62
C GLN A 42 5.14 -0.05 -5.39
N ALA A 43 4.63 -0.26 -6.60
CA ALA A 43 4.11 0.85 -7.42
C ALA A 43 2.86 1.49 -6.82
N ALA A 44 1.97 0.70 -6.21
CA ALA A 44 0.78 1.19 -5.52
C ALA A 44 1.18 2.03 -4.31
N SER A 45 2.08 1.53 -3.45
CA SER A 45 2.59 2.29 -2.30
C SER A 45 3.26 3.60 -2.71
N ALA A 46 4.05 3.61 -3.79
CA ALA A 46 4.68 4.83 -4.29
C ALA A 46 3.65 5.85 -4.80
N TYR A 47 2.62 5.40 -5.53
CA TYR A 47 1.55 6.27 -5.98
C TYR A 47 0.78 6.89 -4.81
N THR A 48 0.37 6.09 -3.83
CA THR A 48 -0.43 6.58 -2.71
C THR A 48 0.34 7.52 -1.80
N GLN A 49 1.63 7.26 -1.58
CA GLN A 49 2.53 8.19 -0.90
C GLN A 49 2.57 9.55 -1.63
N VAL A 50 2.80 9.55 -2.95
CA VAL A 50 2.89 10.79 -3.73
C VAL A 50 1.58 11.56 -3.76
N VAL A 51 0.44 10.87 -3.80
CA VAL A 51 -0.89 11.50 -3.70
C VAL A 51 -1.06 12.13 -2.33
N ALA A 52 -0.84 11.37 -1.25
CA ALA A 52 -0.96 11.87 0.12
C ALA A 52 -0.06 13.10 0.36
N ASP A 53 1.21 13.04 -0.04
CA ASP A 53 2.17 14.14 0.11
C ASP A 53 1.77 15.40 -0.68
N LYS A 54 1.00 15.26 -1.77
CA LYS A 54 0.65 16.37 -2.67
C LYS A 54 -0.74 16.94 -2.44
N THR A 55 -1.68 16.14 -1.99
CA THR A 55 -3.10 16.54 -1.90
C THR A 55 -3.65 16.38 -0.48
N GLY A 56 -2.91 15.74 0.43
CA GLY A 56 -3.41 15.37 1.76
C GLY A 56 -4.49 14.29 1.73
N GLN A 57 -4.79 13.73 0.55
CA GLN A 57 -5.82 12.71 0.41
C GLN A 57 -5.29 11.36 0.91
N PRO A 58 -6.12 10.58 1.61
CA PRO A 58 -5.73 9.28 2.12
C PRO A 58 -5.56 8.27 0.98
N ASN A 59 -4.98 7.12 1.32
CA ASN A 59 -4.75 6.02 0.38
C ASN A 59 -6.10 5.52 -0.20
N PRO A 60 -6.29 5.53 -1.54
CA PRO A 60 -7.54 5.12 -2.18
C PRO A 60 -7.72 3.60 -2.31
N PHE A 61 -6.72 2.80 -1.93
CA PHE A 61 -6.75 1.33 -2.00
C PHE A 61 -7.02 0.66 -0.65
N VAL A 62 -7.25 1.44 0.40
CA VAL A 62 -7.71 0.93 1.68
C VAL A 62 -9.13 1.42 1.89
N ASP A 63 -10.01 0.51 2.32
CA ASP A 63 -11.34 0.91 2.76
C ASP A 63 -11.17 1.87 3.94
N PHE A 64 -11.97 2.94 3.93
CA PHE A 64 -12.01 3.85 5.06
C PHE A 64 -12.50 3.07 6.26
N LEU A 65 -11.61 2.82 7.22
CA LEU A 65 -12.00 2.34 8.53
C LEU A 65 -12.92 3.40 9.15
N ASP A 66 -14.03 2.96 9.69
CA ASP A 66 -14.90 3.85 10.44
C ASP A 66 -14.12 4.47 11.62
N PRO A 67 -14.50 5.68 12.08
CA PRO A 67 -13.79 6.37 13.15
C PRO A 67 -13.64 5.55 14.44
N GLU A 68 -14.60 4.68 14.75
CA GLU A 68 -14.57 3.85 15.96
C GLU A 68 -13.48 2.78 15.86
N THR A 69 -13.35 2.13 14.71
CA THR A 69 -12.26 1.19 14.43
C THR A 69 -10.89 1.87 14.52
N VAL A 70 -10.74 3.08 13.96
CA VAL A 70 -9.48 3.85 14.07
C VAL A 70 -9.15 4.18 15.53
N GLN A 71 -10.15 4.57 16.32
CA GLN A 71 -9.97 4.89 17.73
C GLN A 71 -9.57 3.65 18.54
N SER A 72 -10.20 2.50 18.28
CA SER A 72 -9.85 1.22 18.91
C SER A 72 -8.39 0.84 18.63
N LEU A 73 -7.98 0.88 17.36
CA LEU A 73 -6.60 0.56 16.94
C LEU A 73 -5.56 1.51 17.56
N ARG A 74 -5.90 2.80 17.72
CA ARG A 74 -5.03 3.75 18.45
C ARG A 74 -4.91 3.38 19.92
N GLY A 75 -6.02 3.05 20.58
CA GLY A 75 -6.03 2.59 21.97
C GLY A 75 -5.17 1.34 22.18
N GLU A 76 -5.28 0.36 21.28
CA GLU A 76 -4.46 -0.85 21.31
C GLU A 76 -2.96 -0.54 21.12
N ARG A 77 -2.62 0.31 20.15
CA ARG A 77 -1.22 0.75 19.92
C ARG A 77 -0.64 1.41 21.16
N ASP A 78 -1.39 2.31 21.79
CA ASP A 78 -0.93 3.07 22.96
C ASP A 78 -0.80 2.14 24.19
N ALA A 79 -1.70 1.16 24.33
CA ALA A 79 -1.59 0.10 25.33
C ALA A 79 -0.35 -0.80 25.14
N ILE A 80 0.03 -1.09 23.89
CA ILE A 80 1.26 -1.83 23.59
C ILE A 80 2.50 -0.99 23.91
N ALA A 81 2.49 0.29 23.54
CA ALA A 81 3.60 1.21 23.82
C ALA A 81 3.87 1.32 25.34
N THR A 82 2.80 1.49 26.13
CA THR A 82 2.87 1.57 27.60
C THR A 82 3.26 0.23 28.25
N LYS A 83 2.88 -0.91 27.66
CA LYS A 83 3.35 -2.24 28.12
C LYS A 83 4.83 -2.48 27.81
N LYS A 84 5.33 -1.97 26.68
CA LYS A 84 6.75 -2.11 26.29
C LYS A 84 7.66 -1.25 27.17
N THR A 85 7.24 -0.05 27.56
CA THR A 85 8.01 0.78 28.51
C THR A 85 8.08 0.14 29.88
N LYS A 86 6.96 -0.37 30.41
CA LYS A 86 6.91 -1.09 31.70
C LYS A 86 7.70 -2.40 31.77
N LYS A 87 8.11 -2.98 30.64
CA LYS A 87 8.87 -4.25 30.60
C LYS A 87 10.39 -4.03 30.55
N ASN A 88 10.83 -2.79 30.31
CA ASN A 88 12.24 -2.43 30.19
C ASN A 88 12.77 -1.63 31.41
N ASP A 89 11.94 -1.43 32.44
CA ASP A 89 12.31 -0.99 33.79
C ASP A 89 12.31 -2.20 34.74
#